data_AF-A0A812JK82-F1
#
_entry.id   AF-A0A812JK82-F1
#
_cell.length_a   1.000
_cell.length_b   1.000
_cell.length_c   1.000
_cell.angle_alpha   90.00
_cell.angle_beta   90.00
_cell.angle_gamma   90.00
#
_symmetry.space_group_name_H-M   'P 1'
#
loop_
_entity.id
_entity.type
_entity.pdbx_description
1 polymer ?
#
loop_
_entity_poly.entity_id
_entity_poly.type
_entity_poly.pdbx_seq_one_letter_code
_entity_poly.pdbx_strand_id
1 'polypeptide(L)'
;MDELASAQNLLSEGDAQAAVECLERVSKSSGLGLDGHLLMAEALWTRAGPGGTEAALPHYEAALTLAGSDVSKKATVSLGYGFALLQLKHLPRARQELLKARSLAEEDGNAAAAQFVDSLLQNTESTEAATLDDAAKATWLAFAGAYANDERPVLFMRGTIHEPLDAASAHGVEKLRASGAKSMKVVDLSETGPDLPGGLQTLADVGIELPQLYLKGAAVEHWMGLETGELRRRLEDSGVAMKDPDSEPCHGTFSDGLADWEVALVEMISVSGPGDWEEKAKALTKKGFEDAPKTAGLLEEAWQKLAPSIKTKLESQPEMPCGHSCNTCPTKHDCQLHDAVGHVRDIEDLI
;
A
#
# COMPACT_ATOMS: atom_id res chain seq x y z
N MET A 1 -37.96 7.37 16.31
CA MET A 1 -36.50 7.13 16.29
C MET A 1 -35.85 8.48 16.10
N ASP A 2 -34.71 8.71 16.74
CA ASP A 2 -33.94 9.94 16.56
C ASP A 2 -33.47 10.02 15.10
N GLU A 3 -33.99 10.97 14.33
CA GLU A 3 -33.72 11.10 12.90
C GLU A 3 -32.24 11.41 12.62
N LEU A 4 -31.53 12.01 13.59
CA LEU A 4 -30.08 12.21 13.51
C LEU A 4 -29.33 10.88 13.66
N ALA A 5 -29.74 10.04 14.61
CA ALA A 5 -29.18 8.71 14.79
C ALA A 5 -29.42 7.83 13.56
N SER A 6 -30.58 7.96 12.91
CA SER A 6 -30.86 7.28 11.63
C SER A 6 -29.93 7.75 10.51
N ALA A 7 -29.69 9.06 10.38
CA ALA A 7 -28.74 9.58 9.39
C ALA A 7 -27.30 9.11 9.66
N GLN A 8 -26.89 9.03 10.92
CA GLN A 8 -25.56 8.56 11.30
C GLN A 8 -25.36 7.07 10.99
N ASN A 9 -26.38 6.24 11.24
CA ASN A 9 -26.33 4.83 10.86
C ASN A 9 -26.20 4.66 9.34
N LEU A 10 -26.97 5.41 8.55
CA LEU A 10 -26.87 5.38 7.09
C LEU A 10 -25.47 5.74 6.59
N LEU A 11 -24.81 6.74 7.19
CA LEU A 11 -23.42 7.06 6.88
C LEU A 11 -22.46 5.93 7.24
N SER A 12 -22.64 5.30 8.40
CA SER A 12 -21.78 4.18 8.83
C SER A 12 -21.92 2.93 7.94
N GLU A 13 -23.08 2.76 7.31
CA GLU A 13 -23.38 1.72 6.32
C GLU A 13 -22.89 2.08 4.90
N GLY A 14 -22.31 3.28 4.72
CA GLY A 14 -21.78 3.76 3.44
C GLY A 14 -22.83 4.40 2.52
N ASP A 15 -24.08 4.56 2.96
CA ASP A 15 -25.14 5.20 2.18
C ASP A 15 -25.22 6.70 2.47
N ALA A 16 -24.22 7.43 1.95
CA ALA A 16 -24.13 8.87 2.13
C ALA A 16 -25.29 9.63 1.48
N GLN A 17 -25.88 9.11 0.40
CA GLN A 17 -27.03 9.75 -0.27
C GLN A 17 -28.28 9.66 0.60
N ALA A 18 -28.60 8.49 1.15
CA ALA A 18 -29.75 8.33 2.04
C ALA A 18 -29.58 9.16 3.33
N ALA A 19 -28.35 9.28 3.83
CA ALA A 19 -28.06 10.14 4.98
C ALA A 19 -28.35 11.62 4.69
N VAL A 20 -27.92 12.16 3.53
CA VAL A 20 -28.24 13.53 3.11
C VAL A 20 -29.75 13.73 3.01
N GLU A 21 -30.47 12.82 2.35
CA GLU A 21 -31.93 12.89 2.23
C GLU A 21 -32.64 12.87 3.60
N CYS A 22 -32.12 12.07 4.54
CA CYS A 22 -32.63 12.06 5.91
C CYS A 22 -32.43 13.43 6.57
N LEU A 23 -31.22 13.98 6.50
CA LEU A 23 -30.86 15.24 7.15
C LEU A 23 -31.57 16.44 6.51
N GLU A 24 -31.86 16.40 5.21
CA GLU A 24 -32.67 17.42 4.54
C GLU A 24 -34.10 17.44 5.07
N ARG A 25 -34.68 16.27 5.39
CA ARG A 25 -36.01 16.20 6.02
C ARG A 25 -35.99 16.79 7.42
N VAL A 26 -34.97 16.48 8.23
CA VAL A 26 -34.77 17.06 9.57
C VAL A 26 -34.63 18.58 9.47
N SER A 27 -33.79 19.06 8.55
CA SER A 27 -33.57 20.48 8.30
C SER A 27 -34.86 21.22 7.97
N LYS A 28 -35.73 20.63 7.14
CA LYS A 28 -37.04 21.20 6.77
C LYS A 28 -38.06 21.15 7.91
N SER A 29 -38.02 20.13 8.77
CA SER A 29 -39.02 19.93 9.82
C SER A 29 -38.73 20.76 11.07
N SER A 30 -37.47 20.80 11.49
CA SER A 30 -37.07 21.30 12.80
C SER A 30 -35.78 22.13 12.79
N GLY A 31 -35.10 22.21 11.63
CA GLY A 31 -33.77 22.79 11.52
C GLY A 31 -32.69 21.83 12.00
N LEU A 32 -31.43 22.11 11.64
CA LEU A 32 -30.28 21.33 12.11
C LEU A 32 -29.63 22.03 13.30
N GLY A 33 -29.39 21.26 14.37
CA GLY A 33 -28.48 21.67 15.44
C GLY A 33 -27.01 21.57 15.00
N LEU A 34 -26.08 21.81 15.94
CA LEU A 34 -24.64 21.70 15.68
C LEU A 34 -24.27 20.34 15.11
N ASP A 35 -24.69 19.26 15.77
CA ASP A 35 -24.36 17.89 15.36
C ASP A 35 -25.01 17.54 14.02
N GLY A 36 -26.24 18.00 13.78
CA GLY A 36 -26.92 17.80 12.51
C GLY A 36 -26.24 18.51 11.34
N HIS A 37 -25.67 19.69 11.57
CA HIS A 37 -24.87 20.40 10.57
C HIS A 37 -23.53 19.70 10.29
N LEU A 38 -22.84 19.22 11.32
CA LEU A 38 -21.60 18.45 11.12
C LEU A 38 -21.86 17.16 10.36
N LEU A 39 -22.92 16.44 10.72
CA LEU A 39 -23.30 15.20 10.05
C LEU A 39 -23.72 15.44 8.59
N MET A 40 -24.38 16.57 8.31
CA MET A 40 -24.70 16.96 6.92
C MET A 40 -23.43 17.30 6.13
N ALA A 41 -22.48 18.02 6.73
CA ALA A 41 -21.21 18.32 6.09
C ALA A 41 -20.45 17.03 5.73
N GLU A 42 -20.38 16.08 6.68
CA GLU A 42 -19.78 14.77 6.48
C GLU A 42 -20.51 13.96 5.39
N ALA A 43 -21.85 13.91 5.42
CA ALA A 43 -22.62 13.17 4.41
C ALA A 43 -22.41 13.70 2.99
N LEU A 44 -22.41 15.03 2.84
CA LEU A 44 -22.11 15.68 1.56
C LEU A 44 -20.68 15.40 1.10
N TRP A 45 -19.73 15.40 2.04
CA TRP A 45 -18.33 15.10 1.77
C TRP A 45 -18.14 13.66 1.28
N THR A 46 -18.66 12.69 2.02
CA THR A 46 -18.58 11.27 1.71
C THR A 46 -19.25 10.95 0.38
N ARG A 47 -20.42 11.57 0.10
CA ARG A 47 -21.12 11.41 -1.17
C ARG A 47 -20.31 11.91 -2.36
N ALA A 48 -19.56 13.01 -2.19
CA ALA A 48 -18.76 13.59 -3.27
C ALA A 48 -17.49 12.77 -3.58
N GLY A 49 -17.04 11.96 -2.63
CA GLY A 49 -15.84 11.14 -2.78
C GLY A 49 -14.53 11.93 -2.55
N PRO A 50 -13.40 11.43 -3.08
CA PRO A 50 -12.09 12.06 -2.89
C PRO A 50 -12.07 13.52 -3.37
N GLY A 51 -11.64 14.44 -2.51
CA GLY A 51 -11.62 15.89 -2.78
C GLY A 51 -12.81 16.68 -2.22
N GLY A 52 -13.89 16.00 -1.83
CA GLY A 52 -15.03 16.63 -1.15
C GLY A 52 -15.87 17.54 -2.04
N THR A 53 -16.65 18.42 -1.42
CA THR A 53 -17.57 19.32 -2.14
C THR A 53 -17.74 20.66 -1.45
N GLU A 54 -17.87 21.74 -2.23
CA GLU A 54 -18.19 23.08 -1.71
C GLU A 54 -19.55 23.11 -0.99
N ALA A 55 -20.47 22.21 -1.33
CA ALA A 55 -21.79 22.12 -0.70
C ALA A 55 -21.72 21.83 0.80
N ALA A 56 -20.62 21.25 1.30
CA ALA A 56 -20.43 21.00 2.72
C ALA A 56 -20.02 22.26 3.52
N LEU A 57 -19.40 23.27 2.88
CA LEU A 57 -18.83 24.43 3.57
C LEU A 57 -19.87 25.27 4.35
N PRO A 58 -21.08 25.55 3.81
CA PRO A 58 -22.09 26.30 4.55
C PRO A 58 -22.53 25.61 5.85
N HIS A 59 -22.43 24.29 5.92
CA HIS A 59 -22.78 23.54 7.13
C HIS A 59 -21.71 23.64 8.21
N TYR A 60 -20.43 23.72 7.86
CA TYR A 60 -19.37 24.06 8.81
C TYR A 60 -19.54 25.49 9.36
N GLU A 61 -19.90 26.46 8.52
CA GLU A 61 -20.16 27.85 8.95
C GLU A 61 -21.36 27.94 9.90
N ALA A 62 -22.43 27.21 9.61
CA ALA A 62 -23.58 27.10 10.50
C ALA A 62 -23.22 26.42 11.82
N ALA A 63 -22.46 25.33 11.80
CA ALA A 63 -21.99 24.63 12.99
C ALA A 63 -21.09 25.53 13.87
N LEU A 64 -20.22 26.36 13.27
CA LEU A 64 -19.41 27.35 14.00
C LEU A 64 -20.26 28.39 14.72
N THR A 65 -21.34 28.84 14.08
CA THR A 65 -22.28 29.78 14.68
C THR A 65 -23.01 29.13 15.87
N LEU A 66 -23.43 27.88 15.72
CA LEU A 66 -24.13 27.11 16.76
C LEU A 66 -23.22 26.67 17.91
N ALA A 67 -21.90 26.59 17.71
CA ALA A 67 -20.95 26.28 18.77
C ALA A 67 -20.90 27.38 19.86
N GLY A 68 -21.43 28.57 19.58
CA GLY A 68 -21.73 29.58 20.61
C GLY A 68 -20.47 30.13 21.28
N SER A 69 -20.27 29.85 22.56
CA SER A 69 -19.07 30.22 23.33
C SER A 69 -18.23 29.01 23.77
N ASP A 70 -18.58 27.81 23.34
CA ASP A 70 -17.86 26.58 23.67
C ASP A 70 -16.58 26.49 22.84
N VAL A 71 -15.44 26.73 23.51
CA VAL A 71 -14.12 26.79 22.87
C VAL A 71 -13.75 25.44 22.26
N SER A 72 -14.01 24.34 22.97
CA SER A 72 -13.69 22.98 22.51
C SER A 72 -14.47 22.61 21.25
N LYS A 73 -15.77 22.91 21.24
CA LYS A 73 -16.60 22.69 20.03
C LYS A 73 -16.14 23.57 18.88
N LYS A 74 -15.86 24.86 19.11
CA LYS A 74 -15.33 25.73 18.07
C LYS A 74 -14.01 25.25 17.50
N ALA A 75 -13.08 24.80 18.35
CA ALA A 75 -11.80 24.26 17.91
C ALA A 75 -12.02 23.07 16.95
N THR A 76 -12.93 22.18 17.31
CA THR A 76 -13.27 20.98 16.51
C THR A 76 -13.91 21.35 15.18
N VAL A 77 -14.91 22.23 15.17
CA VAL A 77 -15.57 22.66 13.93
C VAL A 77 -14.62 23.46 13.04
N SER A 78 -13.82 24.37 13.60
CA SER A 78 -12.81 25.14 12.87
C SER A 78 -11.74 24.24 12.25
N LEU A 79 -11.31 23.19 12.96
CA LEU A 79 -10.38 22.21 12.41
C LEU A 79 -10.98 21.47 11.21
N GLY A 80 -12.19 20.94 11.34
CA GLY A 80 -12.90 20.26 10.24
C GLY A 80 -13.12 21.19 9.04
N TYR A 81 -13.49 22.44 9.29
CA TYR A 81 -13.68 23.43 8.23
C TYR A 81 -12.36 23.80 7.52
N GLY A 82 -11.30 24.04 8.29
CA GLY A 82 -9.97 24.32 7.75
C GLY A 82 -9.44 23.18 6.89
N PHE A 83 -9.64 21.94 7.33
CA PHE A 83 -9.29 20.76 6.54
C PHE A 83 -10.12 20.64 5.25
N ALA A 84 -11.43 20.87 5.33
CA ALA A 84 -12.30 20.88 4.15
C ALA A 84 -11.86 21.94 3.12
N LEU A 85 -11.55 23.16 3.57
CA LEU A 85 -11.04 24.23 2.71
C LEU A 85 -9.69 23.86 2.08
N LEU A 86 -8.81 23.17 2.81
CA LEU A 86 -7.52 22.70 2.30
C LEU A 86 -7.71 21.70 1.15
N GLN A 87 -8.59 20.71 1.33
CA GLN A 87 -8.90 19.70 0.30
C GLN A 87 -9.49 20.33 -0.97
N LEU A 88 -10.35 21.35 -0.80
CA LEU A 88 -10.92 22.13 -1.90
C LEU A 88 -9.96 23.17 -2.50
N LYS A 89 -8.70 23.19 -2.06
CA LYS A 89 -7.64 24.11 -2.52
C LYS A 89 -7.94 25.59 -2.29
N HIS A 90 -8.80 25.91 -1.32
CA HIS A 90 -9.06 27.29 -0.85
C HIS A 90 -7.96 27.73 0.12
N LEU A 91 -6.68 27.67 -0.30
CA LEU A 91 -5.50 27.73 0.58
C LEU A 91 -5.49 28.94 1.54
N PRO A 92 -5.77 30.19 1.10
CA PRO A 92 -5.76 31.33 2.01
C PRO A 92 -6.81 31.22 3.11
N ARG A 93 -8.01 30.72 2.76
CA ARG A 93 -9.11 30.51 3.71
C ARG A 93 -8.82 29.34 4.64
N ALA A 94 -8.27 28.25 4.10
CA ALA A 94 -7.85 27.08 4.87
C ALA A 94 -6.83 27.47 5.94
N ARG A 95 -5.78 28.20 5.55
CA ARG A 95 -4.76 28.72 6.46
C ARG A 95 -5.35 29.59 7.56
N GLN A 96 -6.23 30.53 7.19
CA GLN A 96 -6.88 31.39 8.17
C GLN A 96 -7.70 30.60 9.20
N GLU A 97 -8.50 29.64 8.74
CA GLU A 97 -9.36 28.86 9.63
C GLU A 97 -8.55 27.86 10.47
N LEU A 98 -7.48 27.29 9.94
CA LEU A 98 -6.55 26.44 10.70
C LEU A 98 -5.81 27.23 11.78
N LEU A 99 -5.32 28.43 11.49
CA LEU A 99 -4.71 29.29 12.54
C LEU A 99 -5.69 29.60 13.67
N LYS A 100 -6.97 29.82 13.33
CA LYS A 100 -8.04 29.99 14.31
C LYS A 100 -8.30 28.71 15.11
N ALA A 101 -8.35 27.55 14.46
CA ALA A 101 -8.47 26.25 15.12
C ALA A 101 -7.32 25.98 16.11
N ARG A 102 -6.08 26.31 15.71
CA ARG A 102 -4.87 26.23 16.56
C ARG A 102 -5.02 27.06 17.83
N SER A 103 -5.39 28.34 17.68
CA SER A 103 -5.57 29.26 18.81
C SER A 103 -6.66 28.77 19.78
N LEU A 104 -7.76 28.23 19.25
CA LEU A 104 -8.86 27.68 20.06
C LEU A 104 -8.44 26.39 20.78
N ALA A 105 -7.65 25.52 20.13
CA ALA A 105 -7.11 24.32 20.76
C ALA A 105 -6.14 24.64 21.90
N GLU A 106 -5.30 25.66 21.75
CA GLU A 106 -4.42 26.15 22.83
C GLU A 106 -5.24 26.72 24.00
N GLU A 107 -6.30 27.49 23.71
CA GLU A 107 -7.22 28.02 24.73
C GLU A 107 -7.97 26.91 25.49
N ASP A 108 -8.35 25.83 24.79
CA ASP A 108 -8.97 24.62 25.37
C ASP A 108 -7.97 23.74 26.14
N GLY A 109 -6.67 24.07 26.12
CA GLY A 109 -5.62 23.25 26.74
C GLY A 109 -5.35 21.94 26.01
N ASN A 110 -5.80 21.80 24.76
CA ASN A 110 -5.65 20.59 23.95
C ASN A 110 -4.38 20.67 23.08
N ALA A 111 -3.23 20.40 23.69
CA ALA A 111 -1.93 20.45 23.03
C ALA A 111 -1.81 19.50 21.83
N ALA A 112 -2.48 18.34 21.88
CA ALA A 112 -2.47 17.38 20.78
C ALA A 112 -3.21 17.92 19.54
N ALA A 113 -4.37 18.57 19.73
CA ALA A 113 -5.08 19.22 18.64
C ALA A 113 -4.30 20.40 18.05
N ALA A 114 -3.61 21.20 18.88
CA ALA A 114 -2.75 22.28 18.41
C ALA A 114 -1.59 21.75 17.54
N GLN A 115 -0.91 20.68 17.98
CA GLN A 115 0.15 20.03 17.20
C GLN A 115 -0.37 19.44 15.88
N PHE A 116 -1.56 18.85 15.88
CA PHE A 116 -2.16 18.34 14.65
C PHE A 116 -2.45 19.46 13.65
N VAL A 117 -2.96 20.61 14.14
CA VAL A 117 -3.16 21.79 13.30
C VAL A 117 -1.85 22.33 12.74
N ASP A 118 -0.76 22.32 13.53
CA ASP A 118 0.57 22.72 13.07
C ASP A 118 1.03 21.88 11.87
N SER A 119 0.81 20.56 11.91
CA SER A 119 1.09 19.67 10.78
C SER A 119 0.26 20.01 9.53
N LEU A 120 -1.02 20.36 9.70
CA LEU A 120 -1.87 20.80 8.57
C LEU A 120 -1.45 22.15 8.01
N LEU A 121 -1.00 23.08 8.85
CA LEU A 121 -0.49 24.38 8.42
C LEU A 121 0.81 24.23 7.62
N GLN A 122 1.73 23.38 8.06
CA GLN A 122 2.93 23.04 7.29
C GLN A 122 2.58 22.45 5.92
N ASN A 123 1.53 21.63 5.83
CA ASN A 123 1.03 21.14 4.54
C ASN A 123 0.48 22.28 3.66
N THR A 124 -0.26 23.24 4.24
CA THR A 124 -0.76 24.40 3.48
C THR A 124 0.36 25.29 2.93
N GLU A 125 1.43 25.49 3.70
CA GLU A 125 2.60 26.28 3.31
C GLU A 125 3.46 25.57 2.26
N SER A 126 3.58 24.24 2.38
CA SER A 126 4.24 23.41 1.38
C SER A 126 3.47 23.39 0.06
N THR A 127 2.13 23.42 0.11
CA THR A 127 1.24 23.40 -1.08
C THR A 127 1.24 24.73 -1.84
N GLU A 128 1.53 25.88 -1.20
CA GLU A 128 1.71 27.16 -1.90
C GLU A 128 3.01 27.24 -2.71
N ALA A 129 4.01 26.40 -2.40
CA ALA A 129 5.34 26.41 -3.04
C ALA A 129 5.62 25.17 -3.90
N ALA A 130 4.85 24.10 -3.75
CA ALA A 130 5.04 22.80 -4.40
C ALA A 130 4.35 22.73 -5.76
N THR A 131 5.06 22.22 -6.77
CA THR A 131 4.41 21.67 -7.97
C THR A 131 3.57 20.45 -7.57
N LEU A 132 2.66 19.98 -8.45
CA LEU A 132 1.86 18.76 -8.20
C LEU A 132 2.75 17.56 -7.83
N ASP A 133 3.97 17.50 -8.35
CA ASP A 133 4.95 16.44 -8.08
C ASP A 133 5.48 16.48 -6.63
N ASP A 134 5.67 17.68 -6.08
CA ASP A 134 6.22 17.87 -4.72
C ASP A 134 5.21 17.49 -3.63
N ALA A 135 3.93 17.80 -3.82
CA ALA A 135 2.85 17.41 -2.90
C ALA A 135 2.61 15.89 -2.88
N ALA A 136 2.73 15.26 -4.04
CA ALA A 136 2.59 13.83 -4.20
C ALA A 136 3.79 13.09 -3.58
N LYS A 137 5.01 13.60 -3.78
CA LYS A 137 6.24 13.12 -3.13
C LYS A 137 6.17 13.27 -1.60
N ALA A 138 5.67 14.39 -1.09
CA ALA A 138 5.49 14.61 0.34
C ALA A 138 4.47 13.63 0.95
N THR A 139 3.36 13.39 0.25
CA THR A 139 2.33 12.42 0.68
C THR A 139 2.88 10.99 0.72
N TRP A 140 3.66 10.59 -0.30
CA TRP A 140 4.37 9.31 -0.31
C TRP A 140 5.33 9.19 0.88
N LEU A 141 6.17 10.19 1.13
CA LEU A 141 7.14 10.18 2.23
C LEU A 141 6.46 10.10 3.61
N ALA A 142 5.34 10.80 3.79
CA ALA A 142 4.55 10.75 5.01
C ALA A 142 3.96 9.35 5.24
N PHE A 143 3.42 8.70 4.21
CA PHE A 143 2.98 7.29 4.30
C PHE A 143 4.16 6.36 4.61
N ALA A 144 5.26 6.47 3.88
CA ALA A 144 6.43 5.62 4.08
C ALA A 144 6.98 5.72 5.50
N GLY A 145 7.02 6.94 6.05
CA GLY A 145 7.39 7.19 7.44
C GLY A 145 6.39 6.61 8.45
N ALA A 146 5.09 6.71 8.19
CA ALA A 146 4.05 6.15 9.07
C ALA A 146 3.97 4.61 9.03
N TYR A 147 4.39 4.00 7.92
CA TYR A 147 4.31 2.55 7.70
C TYR A 147 5.59 1.81 8.12
N ALA A 148 6.72 2.51 8.07
CA ALA A 148 7.98 2.04 8.63
C ALA A 148 7.96 2.22 10.16
N ASN A 149 7.34 1.29 10.89
CA ASN A 149 7.53 1.18 12.34
C ASN A 149 9.00 0.84 12.67
N ASP A 150 9.40 1.07 13.92
CA ASP A 150 10.78 0.97 14.45
C ASP A 150 11.53 -0.35 14.21
N GLU A 151 10.92 -1.39 13.63
CA GLU A 151 11.56 -2.71 13.47
C GLU A 151 11.77 -3.22 12.04
N ARG A 152 11.28 -2.61 10.93
CA ARG A 152 11.59 -3.12 9.56
C ARG A 152 11.71 -2.05 8.46
N PRO A 153 12.74 -2.08 7.58
CA PRO A 153 13.24 -0.85 6.95
C PRO A 153 13.05 -0.73 5.43
N VAL A 154 12.25 -1.58 4.76
CA VAL A 154 12.08 -1.50 3.28
C VAL A 154 10.63 -1.41 2.87
N LEU A 155 10.28 -0.27 2.29
CA LEU A 155 9.02 -0.06 1.61
C LEU A 155 9.28 0.21 0.14
N PHE A 156 8.67 -0.59 -0.72
CA PHE A 156 8.79 -0.48 -2.16
C PHE A 156 7.40 -0.26 -2.78
N MET A 157 7.26 0.82 -3.56
CA MET A 157 5.99 1.22 -4.17
C MET A 157 6.04 1.01 -5.68
N ARG A 158 4.99 0.37 -6.23
CA ARG A 158 4.86 0.04 -7.66
C ARG A 158 3.46 0.36 -8.23
N GLY A 159 3.40 0.54 -9.56
CA GLY A 159 2.16 0.57 -10.37
C GLY A 159 1.38 1.90 -10.38
N THR A 160 0.28 1.97 -11.14
CA THR A 160 -0.72 3.05 -11.07
C THR A 160 -2.11 2.45 -10.85
N ILE A 161 -3.12 3.22 -10.40
CA ILE A 161 -4.49 2.73 -10.21
C ILE A 161 -5.09 2.13 -11.49
N HIS A 162 -4.65 2.59 -12.67
CA HIS A 162 -5.29 2.26 -13.93
C HIS A 162 -4.65 1.08 -14.68
N GLU A 163 -3.45 0.62 -14.28
CA GLU A 163 -2.76 -0.53 -14.91
C GLU A 163 -1.90 -1.32 -13.90
N PRO A 164 -2.01 -2.67 -13.84
CA PRO A 164 -1.10 -3.48 -13.05
C PRO A 164 0.29 -3.58 -13.71
N LEU A 165 1.34 -3.52 -12.88
CA LEU A 165 2.74 -3.91 -13.13
C LEU A 165 3.32 -3.56 -14.52
N ASP A 166 3.97 -2.39 -14.64
CA ASP A 166 4.82 -2.10 -15.79
C ASP A 166 6.17 -2.84 -15.73
N ALA A 167 6.88 -2.92 -16.87
CA ALA A 167 8.14 -3.64 -16.97
C ALA A 167 9.22 -3.11 -16.00
N ALA A 168 9.18 -1.82 -15.67
CA ALA A 168 10.10 -1.19 -14.72
C ALA A 168 9.83 -1.63 -13.28
N SER A 169 8.54 -1.76 -12.90
CA SER A 169 8.13 -2.26 -11.59
C SER A 169 8.47 -3.73 -11.38
N ALA A 170 8.29 -4.56 -12.41
CA ALA A 170 8.68 -5.97 -12.38
C ALA A 170 10.20 -6.11 -12.15
N HIS A 171 10.98 -5.38 -12.95
CA HIS A 171 12.43 -5.35 -12.84
C HIS A 171 12.93 -4.84 -11.47
N GLY A 172 12.22 -3.88 -10.86
CA GLY A 172 12.58 -3.35 -9.56
C GLY A 172 12.47 -4.38 -8.44
N VAL A 173 11.39 -5.16 -8.41
CA VAL A 173 11.23 -6.24 -7.44
C VAL A 173 12.32 -7.30 -7.61
N GLU A 174 12.56 -7.74 -8.86
CA GLU A 174 13.63 -8.68 -9.18
C GLU A 174 14.99 -8.18 -8.70
N LYS A 175 15.28 -6.90 -8.90
CA LYS A 175 16.55 -6.27 -8.50
C LYS A 175 16.74 -6.21 -6.98
N LEU A 176 15.71 -5.89 -6.21
CA LEU A 176 15.75 -5.92 -4.74
C LEU A 176 15.94 -7.36 -4.23
N ARG A 177 15.30 -8.33 -4.86
CA ARG A 177 15.46 -9.76 -4.54
C ARG A 177 16.86 -10.27 -4.90
N ALA A 178 17.37 -9.94 -6.07
CA ALA A 178 18.73 -10.29 -6.51
C ALA A 178 19.82 -9.67 -5.62
N SER A 179 19.53 -8.53 -5.00
CA SER A 179 20.40 -7.91 -3.99
C SER A 179 20.38 -8.67 -2.65
N GLY A 180 19.42 -9.55 -2.44
CA GLY A 180 19.33 -10.47 -1.31
C GLY A 180 18.44 -10.01 -0.16
N ALA A 181 17.51 -9.07 -0.35
CA ALA A 181 16.61 -8.66 0.73
C ALA A 181 15.69 -9.83 1.19
N LYS A 182 15.68 -10.17 2.49
CA LYS A 182 14.84 -11.24 3.08
C LYS A 182 13.41 -10.81 3.38
N SER A 183 13.22 -9.55 3.74
CA SER A 183 11.91 -9.02 4.13
C SER A 183 11.66 -7.73 3.37
N MET A 184 10.79 -7.80 2.37
CA MET A 184 10.30 -6.64 1.65
C MET A 184 8.79 -6.61 1.73
N LYS A 185 8.23 -5.43 1.98
CA LYS A 185 6.81 -5.19 1.77
C LYS A 185 6.67 -4.43 0.46
N VAL A 186 6.07 -5.11 -0.52
CA VAL A 186 5.73 -4.52 -1.81
C VAL A 186 4.30 -4.02 -1.69
N VAL A 187 4.09 -2.73 -1.92
CA VAL A 187 2.76 -2.13 -1.94
C VAL A 187 2.36 -1.94 -3.40
N ASP A 188 1.30 -2.64 -3.81
CA ASP A 188 0.71 -2.50 -5.13
C ASP A 188 -0.40 -1.45 -5.10
N LEU A 189 -0.20 -0.33 -5.78
CA LEU A 189 -1.18 0.76 -5.81
C LEU A 189 -2.43 0.43 -6.66
N SER A 190 -2.39 -0.64 -7.46
CA SER A 190 -3.54 -1.10 -8.25
C SER A 190 -4.50 -1.99 -7.46
N GLU A 191 -4.06 -2.51 -6.30
CA GLU A 191 -4.91 -3.33 -5.43
C GLU A 191 -5.80 -2.44 -4.54
N THR A 192 -7.13 -2.57 -4.71
CA THR A 192 -8.09 -1.94 -3.81
C THR A 192 -8.32 -2.84 -2.58
N GLY A 193 -7.86 -2.42 -1.41
CA GLY A 193 -8.02 -3.19 -0.17
C GLY A 193 -7.76 -2.37 1.10
N PRO A 194 -8.12 -2.90 2.29
CA PRO A 194 -7.96 -2.21 3.58
C PRO A 194 -6.49 -1.96 3.96
N ASP A 195 -5.55 -2.63 3.30
CA ASP A 195 -4.11 -2.50 3.53
C ASP A 195 -3.47 -1.29 2.84
N LEU A 196 -4.20 -0.62 1.95
CA LEU A 196 -3.77 0.58 1.24
C LEU A 196 -4.32 1.84 1.95
N PRO A 197 -3.49 2.65 2.64
CA PRO A 197 -4.03 3.78 3.40
C PRO A 197 -4.70 4.83 2.53
N GLY A 198 -5.75 5.43 3.08
CA GLY A 198 -6.43 6.58 2.48
C GLY A 198 -5.42 7.69 2.18
N GLY A 199 -5.29 8.06 0.90
CA GLY A 199 -4.34 9.07 0.41
C GLY A 199 -3.34 8.55 -0.64
N LEU A 200 -2.98 7.26 -0.63
CA LEU A 200 -2.15 6.70 -1.70
C LEU A 200 -2.95 6.46 -2.98
N GLN A 201 -4.26 6.21 -2.86
CA GLN A 201 -5.16 6.10 -4.00
C GLN A 201 -5.17 7.39 -4.82
N THR A 202 -5.09 8.54 -4.15
CA THR A 202 -5.04 9.83 -4.85
C THR A 202 -3.69 10.12 -5.51
N LEU A 203 -2.64 9.32 -5.27
CA LEU A 203 -1.33 9.50 -5.90
C LEU A 203 -1.26 8.98 -7.34
N ALA A 204 -2.14 8.05 -7.72
CA ALA A 204 -2.12 7.48 -9.07
C ALA A 204 -2.61 8.44 -10.16
N ASP A 205 -3.34 9.48 -9.79
CA ASP A 205 -3.76 10.55 -10.71
C ASP A 205 -2.73 11.71 -10.75
N VAL A 206 -1.62 11.58 -10.01
CA VAL A 206 -0.54 12.58 -9.94
C VAL A 206 0.70 12.01 -10.61
N GLY A 207 1.43 12.83 -11.37
CA GLY A 207 2.54 12.44 -12.24
C GLY A 207 3.81 11.94 -11.54
N ILE A 208 3.69 11.20 -10.44
CA ILE A 208 4.84 10.58 -9.76
C ILE A 208 5.44 9.50 -10.66
N GLU A 209 6.74 9.60 -10.92
CA GLU A 209 7.50 8.54 -11.54
C GLU A 209 7.74 7.40 -10.54
N LEU A 210 7.14 6.25 -10.81
CA LEU A 210 7.44 4.99 -10.14
C LEU A 210 8.48 4.22 -10.98
N PRO A 211 9.33 3.38 -10.37
CA PRO A 211 9.23 2.83 -9.00
C PRO A 211 10.05 3.57 -7.91
N GLN A 212 9.54 3.62 -6.68
CA GLN A 212 10.12 4.37 -5.54
C GLN A 212 10.58 3.44 -4.39
N LEU A 213 11.74 3.74 -3.78
CA LEU A 213 12.33 2.97 -2.66
C LEU A 213 12.53 3.87 -1.43
N TYR A 214 12.12 3.42 -0.25
CA TYR A 214 12.33 4.12 1.02
C TYR A 214 13.12 3.26 2.01
N LEU A 215 14.21 3.83 2.55
CA LEU A 215 15.11 3.19 3.51
C LEU A 215 15.43 4.16 4.66
N LYS A 216 15.29 3.71 5.92
CA LYS A 216 15.68 4.47 7.14
C LYS A 216 15.21 5.93 7.16
N GLY A 217 13.94 6.19 6.86
CA GLY A 217 13.43 7.55 6.95
C GLY A 217 13.66 8.40 5.68
N ALA A 218 14.30 7.86 4.65
CA ALA A 218 14.66 8.60 3.44
C ALA A 218 14.29 7.86 2.14
N ALA A 219 13.85 8.61 1.12
CA ALA A 219 13.73 8.08 -0.23
C ALA A 219 15.10 7.85 -0.85
N VAL A 220 15.26 6.74 -1.58
CA VAL A 220 16.47 6.39 -2.31
C VAL A 220 16.25 6.68 -3.78
N GLU A 221 16.73 7.82 -4.24
CA GLU A 221 16.62 8.23 -5.63
C GLU A 221 17.55 7.40 -6.54
N HIS A 222 17.12 7.17 -7.78
CA HIS A 222 17.88 6.45 -8.81
C HIS A 222 18.39 5.05 -8.43
N TRP A 223 17.77 4.40 -7.44
CA TRP A 223 18.18 3.09 -6.94
C TRP A 223 18.13 1.99 -8.02
N MET A 224 17.23 2.13 -9.00
CA MET A 224 17.13 1.27 -10.18
C MET A 224 18.39 1.29 -11.06
N GLY A 225 19.21 2.34 -10.99
CA GLY A 225 20.48 2.44 -11.72
C GLY A 225 21.68 1.85 -10.99
N LEU A 226 21.53 1.44 -9.72
CA LEU A 226 22.64 0.93 -8.92
C LEU A 226 23.03 -0.50 -9.34
N GLU A 227 24.32 -0.81 -9.28
CA GLU A 227 24.80 -2.19 -9.39
C GLU A 227 24.30 -3.03 -8.20
N THR A 228 24.02 -4.32 -8.41
CA THR A 228 23.42 -5.22 -7.39
C THR A 228 24.21 -5.25 -6.08
N GLY A 229 25.55 -5.23 -6.16
CA GLY A 229 26.40 -5.19 -4.96
C GLY A 229 26.31 -3.88 -4.17
N GLU A 230 26.17 -2.74 -4.85
CA GLU A 230 26.01 -1.43 -4.20
C GLU A 230 24.61 -1.29 -3.59
N LEU A 231 23.57 -1.77 -4.29
CA LEU A 231 22.21 -1.81 -3.74
C LEU A 231 22.15 -2.70 -2.49
N ARG A 232 22.78 -3.88 -2.54
CA ARG A 232 22.92 -4.78 -1.38
C ARG A 232 23.55 -4.07 -0.19
N ARG A 233 24.70 -3.40 -0.38
CA ARG A 233 25.40 -2.67 0.69
C ARG A 233 24.49 -1.61 1.33
N ARG A 234 23.76 -0.85 0.53
CA ARG A 234 22.83 0.19 1.03
C ARG A 234 21.67 -0.41 1.83
N LEU A 235 21.17 -1.57 1.43
CA LEU A 235 20.14 -2.31 2.18
C LEU A 235 20.70 -2.79 3.52
N GLU A 236 21.90 -3.38 3.53
CA GLU A 236 22.59 -3.81 4.77
C GLU A 236 22.85 -2.65 5.72
N ASP A 237 23.39 -1.53 5.22
CA ASP A 237 23.61 -0.30 5.98
C ASP A 237 22.30 0.26 6.54
N SER A 238 21.17 -0.05 5.89
CA SER A 238 19.82 0.33 6.30
C SER A 238 19.19 -0.63 7.30
N GLY A 239 19.92 -1.67 7.75
CA GLY A 239 19.44 -2.66 8.71
C GLY A 239 18.48 -3.68 8.11
N VAL A 240 18.44 -3.79 6.77
CA VAL A 240 17.61 -4.77 6.09
C VAL A 240 18.21 -6.15 6.30
N ALA A 241 17.39 -7.11 6.73
CA ALA A 241 17.82 -8.49 6.84
C ALA A 241 18.14 -9.03 5.43
N MET A 242 19.37 -9.49 5.23
CA MET A 242 19.82 -10.03 3.95
C MET A 242 19.93 -11.55 3.97
N LYS A 243 19.66 -12.18 2.82
CA LYS A 243 19.99 -13.57 2.49
C LYS A 243 21.50 -13.71 2.57
N ASP A 244 21.90 -14.72 3.32
CA ASP A 244 23.27 -15.20 3.23
C ASP A 244 23.46 -15.60 1.77
N PRO A 245 24.46 -15.07 1.05
CA PRO A 245 24.73 -15.50 -0.32
C PRO A 245 24.86 -17.03 -0.45
N ASP A 246 25.15 -17.72 0.65
CA ASP A 246 25.30 -19.18 0.71
C ASP A 246 24.06 -19.92 1.26
N SER A 247 22.94 -19.25 1.55
CA SER A 247 21.73 -19.94 2.05
C SER A 247 21.03 -20.72 0.93
N GLU A 248 21.02 -22.05 1.05
CA GLU A 248 20.30 -22.95 0.15
C GLU A 248 18.78 -22.64 0.13
N PRO A 249 18.12 -22.61 -1.04
CA PRO A 249 16.67 -22.48 -1.13
C PRO A 249 15.98 -23.63 -0.39
N CYS A 250 14.71 -23.46 0.02
CA CYS A 250 13.96 -24.50 0.73
C CYS A 250 13.86 -25.79 -0.11
N HIS A 251 14.81 -26.71 0.09
CA HIS A 251 14.82 -28.03 -0.52
C HIS A 251 13.87 -28.93 0.27
N GLY A 252 12.64 -29.07 -0.22
CA GLY A 252 11.85 -30.25 0.10
C GLY A 252 12.51 -31.47 -0.52
N THR A 253 12.27 -32.66 0.03
CA THR A 253 12.58 -33.94 -0.61
C THR A 253 11.65 -34.16 -1.82
N PHE A 254 11.71 -33.28 -2.82
CA PHE A 254 10.95 -33.38 -4.07
C PHE A 254 11.74 -34.04 -5.21
N SER A 255 13.04 -34.31 -5.01
CA SER A 255 13.93 -34.99 -5.94
C SER A 255 13.53 -36.43 -6.27
N ASP A 256 12.70 -37.07 -5.45
CA ASP A 256 12.30 -38.46 -5.65
C ASP A 256 11.53 -38.65 -6.96
N GLY A 257 12.16 -39.32 -7.93
CA GLY A 257 11.56 -39.62 -9.24
C GLY A 257 11.65 -38.50 -10.26
N LEU A 258 12.41 -37.44 -9.99
CA LEU A 258 12.79 -36.42 -10.97
C LEU A 258 14.23 -36.67 -11.47
N ALA A 259 14.50 -36.31 -12.71
CA ALA A 259 15.86 -36.25 -13.23
C ALA A 259 16.63 -35.06 -12.61
N ASP A 260 17.96 -35.15 -12.52
CA ASP A 260 18.79 -34.11 -11.88
C ASP A 260 18.60 -32.73 -12.51
N TRP A 261 18.39 -32.66 -13.83
CA TRP A 261 18.13 -31.41 -14.53
C TRP A 261 16.73 -30.85 -14.27
N GLU A 262 15.75 -31.70 -13.99
CA GLU A 262 14.39 -31.30 -13.60
C GLU A 262 14.41 -30.69 -12.20
N VAL A 263 15.17 -31.29 -11.27
CA VAL A 263 15.41 -30.71 -9.93
C VAL A 263 16.09 -29.34 -10.06
N ALA A 264 17.15 -29.24 -10.86
CA ALA A 264 17.85 -27.98 -11.10
C ALA A 264 16.94 -26.93 -11.78
N LEU A 265 16.02 -27.33 -12.65
CA LEU A 265 15.03 -26.43 -13.25
C LEU A 265 14.03 -25.92 -12.21
N VAL A 266 13.52 -26.81 -11.34
CA VAL A 266 12.62 -26.44 -10.23
C VAL A 266 13.30 -25.44 -9.30
N GLU A 267 14.59 -25.63 -9.00
CA GLU A 267 15.38 -24.67 -8.21
C GLU A 267 15.50 -23.30 -8.89
N MET A 268 15.78 -23.27 -10.20
CA MET A 268 15.85 -22.01 -10.93
C MET A 268 14.50 -21.28 -10.92
N ILE A 269 13.40 -22.03 -11.03
CA ILE A 269 12.04 -21.48 -11.01
C ILE A 269 11.63 -21.04 -9.61
N SER A 270 12.03 -21.73 -8.55
CA SER A 270 11.71 -21.28 -7.18
C SER A 270 12.36 -19.95 -6.84
N VAL A 271 13.51 -19.64 -7.45
CA VAL A 271 14.25 -18.39 -7.26
C VAL A 271 13.80 -17.28 -8.22
N SER A 272 13.61 -17.58 -9.51
CA SER A 272 13.41 -16.57 -10.57
C SER A 272 12.06 -16.66 -11.29
N GLY A 273 11.16 -17.54 -10.84
CA GLY A 273 9.86 -17.74 -11.47
C GLY A 273 9.90 -18.44 -12.83
N PRO A 274 8.71 -18.68 -13.41
CA PRO A 274 8.58 -19.21 -14.76
C PRO A 274 8.95 -18.13 -15.78
N GLY A 275 9.58 -18.52 -16.89
CA GLY A 275 10.08 -17.57 -17.90
C GLY A 275 11.60 -17.59 -18.02
N ASP A 276 12.19 -16.64 -18.75
CA ASP A 276 13.63 -16.58 -19.07
C ASP A 276 14.21 -17.92 -19.51
N TRP A 277 13.44 -18.67 -20.29
CA TRP A 277 13.74 -20.05 -20.65
C TRP A 277 15.06 -20.19 -21.39
N GLU A 278 15.46 -19.16 -22.13
CA GLU A 278 16.75 -19.12 -22.81
C GLU A 278 17.91 -19.11 -21.82
N GLU A 279 17.86 -18.26 -20.79
CA GLU A 279 18.90 -18.16 -19.78
C GLU A 279 18.92 -19.39 -18.87
N LYS A 280 17.75 -19.94 -18.53
CA LYS A 280 17.65 -21.19 -17.78
C LYS A 280 18.21 -22.38 -18.56
N ALA A 281 17.97 -22.48 -19.87
CA ALA A 281 18.55 -23.53 -20.73
C ALA A 281 20.09 -23.41 -20.83
N LYS A 282 20.62 -22.18 -20.96
CA LYS A 282 22.06 -21.92 -20.91
C LYS A 282 22.66 -22.30 -19.56
N ALA A 283 21.97 -21.99 -18.46
CA ALA A 283 22.41 -22.33 -17.11
C ALA A 283 22.46 -23.85 -16.88
N LEU A 284 21.44 -24.59 -17.32
CA LEU A 284 21.43 -26.06 -17.25
C LEU A 284 22.57 -26.68 -18.06
N THR A 285 22.80 -26.18 -19.27
CA THR A 285 23.93 -26.62 -20.11
C THR A 285 25.27 -26.34 -19.43
N LYS A 286 25.44 -25.16 -18.83
CA LYS A 286 26.65 -24.77 -18.09
C LYS A 286 26.88 -25.63 -16.84
N LYS A 287 25.80 -26.09 -16.19
CA LYS A 287 25.85 -27.02 -15.06
C LYS A 287 26.19 -28.47 -15.48
N GLY A 288 26.28 -28.76 -16.78
CA GLY A 288 26.68 -30.08 -17.30
C GLY A 288 25.53 -31.05 -17.50
N PHE A 289 24.28 -30.59 -17.49
CA PHE A 289 23.12 -31.44 -17.74
C PHE A 289 22.93 -31.66 -19.25
N GLU A 290 23.64 -32.65 -19.81
CA GLU A 290 23.64 -32.91 -21.26
C GLU A 290 22.28 -33.36 -21.80
N ASP A 291 21.48 -34.02 -20.97
CA ASP A 291 20.14 -34.52 -21.27
C ASP A 291 19.03 -33.46 -21.11
N ALA A 292 19.37 -32.26 -20.62
CA ALA A 292 18.40 -31.18 -20.45
C ALA A 292 17.99 -30.56 -21.80
N PRO A 293 16.76 -30.03 -21.91
CA PRO A 293 16.33 -29.25 -23.08
C PRO A 293 17.26 -28.05 -23.34
N LYS A 294 17.82 -27.97 -24.56
CA LYS A 294 18.85 -26.97 -24.92
C LYS A 294 18.30 -25.67 -25.50
N THR A 295 16.99 -25.57 -25.71
CA THR A 295 16.34 -24.39 -26.28
C THR A 295 15.21 -23.92 -25.37
N ALA A 296 14.94 -22.61 -25.41
CA ALA A 296 13.88 -21.97 -24.63
C ALA A 296 12.53 -22.68 -24.77
N GLY A 297 12.08 -22.91 -26.01
CA GLY A 297 10.78 -23.55 -26.27
C GLY A 297 10.70 -24.99 -25.76
N LEU A 298 11.75 -25.78 -25.89
CA LEU A 298 11.76 -27.16 -25.37
C LEU A 298 11.79 -27.20 -23.85
N LEU A 299 12.48 -26.24 -23.21
CA LEU A 299 12.53 -26.14 -21.76
C LEU A 299 11.18 -25.69 -21.18
N GLU A 300 10.50 -24.77 -21.85
CA GLU A 300 9.14 -24.35 -21.51
C GLU A 300 8.14 -25.51 -21.65
N GLU A 301 8.16 -26.23 -22.77
CA GLU A 301 7.32 -27.43 -22.96
C GLU A 301 7.59 -28.50 -21.90
N ALA A 302 8.85 -28.67 -21.50
CA ALA A 302 9.23 -29.60 -20.45
C ALA A 302 8.70 -29.14 -19.09
N TRP A 303 8.81 -27.85 -18.76
CA TRP A 303 8.22 -27.27 -17.56
C TRP A 303 6.70 -27.47 -17.52
N GLN A 304 5.99 -27.21 -18.60
CA GLN A 304 4.53 -27.40 -18.68
C GLN A 304 4.10 -28.85 -18.38
N LYS A 305 4.93 -29.84 -18.75
CA LYS A 305 4.69 -31.26 -18.43
C LYS A 305 5.06 -31.59 -16.98
N LEU A 306 6.10 -30.95 -16.45
CA LEU A 306 6.64 -31.20 -15.12
C LEU A 306 5.79 -30.54 -14.02
N ALA A 307 5.32 -29.31 -14.24
CA ALA A 307 4.64 -28.47 -13.25
C ALA A 307 3.45 -29.16 -12.55
N PRO A 308 2.55 -29.90 -13.24
CA PRO A 308 1.47 -30.63 -12.59
C PRO A 308 1.97 -31.69 -11.60
N SER A 309 3.07 -32.39 -11.90
CA SER A 309 3.65 -33.39 -11.01
C SER A 309 4.28 -32.74 -9.78
N ILE A 310 4.97 -31.60 -9.97
CA ILE A 310 5.52 -30.80 -8.87
C ILE A 310 4.41 -30.30 -7.97
N LYS A 311 3.29 -29.81 -8.54
CA LYS A 311 2.12 -29.39 -7.77
C LYS A 311 1.60 -30.51 -6.87
N THR A 312 1.33 -31.70 -7.44
CA THR A 312 0.85 -32.85 -6.66
C THR A 312 1.83 -33.24 -5.56
N LYS A 313 3.14 -33.19 -5.83
CA LYS A 313 4.17 -33.47 -4.82
C LYS A 313 4.13 -32.46 -3.68
N LEU A 314 4.08 -31.16 -3.97
CA LEU A 314 3.99 -30.10 -2.96
C LEU A 314 2.71 -30.20 -2.12
N GLU A 315 1.57 -30.52 -2.74
CA GLU A 315 0.30 -30.76 -2.03
C GLU A 315 0.34 -32.02 -1.15
N SER A 316 1.10 -33.04 -1.54
CA SER A 316 1.16 -34.33 -0.84
C SER A 316 2.23 -34.42 0.26
N GLN A 317 3.12 -33.43 0.37
CA GLN A 317 4.20 -33.42 1.36
C GLN A 317 3.77 -32.66 2.63
N PRO A 318 3.50 -33.37 3.75
CA PRO A 318 3.00 -32.73 4.97
C PRO A 318 4.07 -31.91 5.70
N GLU A 319 5.36 -32.16 5.47
CA GLU A 319 6.46 -31.54 6.23
C GLU A 319 7.71 -31.40 5.36
N MET A 320 8.16 -30.17 5.14
CA MET A 320 9.45 -29.87 4.50
C MET A 320 10.58 -30.01 5.55
N PRO A 321 11.86 -30.12 5.14
CA PRO A 321 12.98 -30.21 6.10
C PRO A 321 13.10 -29.03 7.08
N CYS A 322 12.47 -27.89 6.77
CA CYS A 322 12.36 -26.75 7.70
C CYS A 322 11.27 -26.92 8.78
N GLY A 323 10.54 -28.04 8.81
CA GLY A 323 9.45 -28.31 9.76
C GLY A 323 8.13 -27.60 9.43
N HIS A 324 8.07 -26.91 8.28
CA HIS A 324 6.85 -26.27 7.76
C HIS A 324 6.36 -27.02 6.52
N SER A 325 5.06 -27.03 6.27
CA SER A 325 4.56 -27.41 4.95
C SER A 325 4.73 -26.23 3.99
N CYS A 326 4.61 -26.47 2.68
CA CYS A 326 4.55 -25.38 1.70
C CYS A 326 3.44 -24.37 2.03
N ASN A 327 2.37 -24.81 2.70
CA ASN A 327 1.24 -23.98 3.11
C ASN A 327 1.51 -23.17 4.40
N THR A 328 2.35 -23.68 5.30
CA THR A 328 2.74 -22.99 6.55
C THR A 328 4.12 -22.36 6.48
N CYS A 329 4.73 -22.33 5.30
CA CYS A 329 6.06 -21.78 5.10
C CYS A 329 6.03 -20.25 5.30
N PRO A 330 6.79 -19.70 6.27
CA PRO A 330 6.80 -18.26 6.54
C PRO A 330 7.37 -17.43 5.39
N THR A 331 8.09 -18.06 4.46
CA THR A 331 8.62 -17.44 3.24
C THR A 331 7.87 -17.90 1.98
N LYS A 332 6.62 -18.37 2.09
CA LYS A 332 5.84 -18.83 0.93
C LYS A 332 5.73 -17.76 -0.16
N HIS A 333 5.60 -16.50 0.26
CA HIS A 333 5.55 -15.32 -0.63
C HIS A 333 6.86 -15.03 -1.38
N ASP A 334 7.99 -15.59 -0.93
CA ASP A 334 9.29 -15.44 -1.59
C ASP A 334 9.62 -16.59 -2.54
N CYS A 335 8.82 -17.66 -2.53
CA CYS A 335 9.02 -18.86 -3.35
C CYS A 335 8.15 -18.75 -4.61
N GLN A 336 8.76 -18.46 -5.75
CA GLN A 336 8.05 -18.31 -7.02
C GLN A 336 7.49 -19.64 -7.55
N LEU A 337 7.84 -20.77 -6.93
CA LEU A 337 7.37 -22.08 -7.33
C LEU A 337 5.85 -22.23 -7.16
N HIS A 338 5.26 -21.61 -6.13
CA HIS A 338 3.81 -21.67 -5.88
C HIS A 338 3.00 -21.02 -7.00
N ASP A 339 3.44 -19.85 -7.45
CA ASP A 339 2.83 -19.15 -8.57
C ASP A 339 3.06 -19.93 -9.88
N ALA A 340 4.25 -20.50 -10.05
CA ALA A 340 4.65 -21.23 -11.25
C ALA A 340 3.90 -22.54 -11.49
N VAL A 341 3.50 -23.25 -10.42
CA VAL A 341 2.73 -24.50 -10.52
C VAL A 341 1.22 -24.29 -10.42
N GLY A 342 0.78 -23.03 -10.23
CA GLY A 342 -0.61 -22.64 -10.00
C GLY A 342 -1.10 -22.94 -8.58
N HIS A 343 -2.18 -22.27 -8.16
CA HIS A 343 -2.71 -22.27 -6.77
C HIS A 343 -2.70 -23.67 -6.13
N VAL A 344 -1.74 -23.87 -5.22
CA VAL A 344 -1.65 -25.02 -4.31
C VAL A 344 -2.70 -24.76 -3.24
N ARG A 345 -3.65 -25.68 -3.01
CA ARG A 345 -4.78 -25.43 -2.10
C ARG A 345 -4.29 -25.01 -0.73
N ASP A 346 -4.65 -23.80 -0.30
CA ASP A 346 -4.36 -23.31 1.03
C ASP A 346 -5.39 -23.89 2.02
N ILE A 347 -5.03 -24.01 3.31
CA ILE A 347 -5.96 -24.48 4.35
C ILE A 347 -7.15 -23.51 4.49
N GLU A 348 -6.94 -22.24 4.16
CA GLU A 348 -7.99 -21.21 4.12
C GLU A 348 -9.01 -21.45 2.99
N ASP A 349 -8.65 -22.24 1.95
CA ASP A 349 -9.57 -22.66 0.88
C ASP A 349 -10.41 -23.89 1.26
N LEU A 350 -10.12 -24.53 2.40
CA LEU A 350 -10.82 -25.72 2.89
C LEU A 350 -11.87 -25.38 3.97
N ILE A 351 -12.04 -24.11 4.32
CA ILE A 351 -13.01 -23.58 5.29
C ILE A 351 -14.07 -22.77 4.54
#